data_AF-A0A1V4Y180-F1
#
_entry.id   AF-A0A1V4Y180-F1
#
_cell.length_a   1.000
_cell.length_b   1.000
_cell.length_c   1.000
_cell.angle_alpha   90.00
_cell.angle_beta   90.00
_cell.angle_gamma   90.00
#
_symmetry.space_group_name_H-M   'P 1'
#
loop_
_entity.id
_entity.type
_entity.pdbx_description
1 polymer ?
#
loop_
_entity_poly.entity_id
_entity_poly.type
_entity_poly.pdbx_seq_one_letter_code
_entity_poly.pdbx_strand_id
1 'polypeptide(L)'
;MDEIDLAQESEEFFRQVSLRKHYAGKRDNFLGSEESRSPGFHPKGAGPGERRRCIDCGEEIGAARLEAVPKAIRCVECQREKERTGK
;
A
#
# COMPACT_ATOMS: atom_id res chain seq x y z
N MET A 1 25.35 26.85 -17.80
CA MET A 1 24.04 26.37 -17.35
C MET A 1 23.01 27.36 -17.81
N ASP A 2 22.31 26.99 -18.88
CA ASP A 2 21.13 27.72 -19.31
C ASP A 2 19.89 27.24 -18.54
N GLU A 3 18.74 27.81 -18.86
CA GLU A 3 17.47 27.49 -18.21
C GLU A 3 17.05 26.02 -18.43
N ILE A 4 17.53 25.41 -19.51
CA ILE A 4 17.24 24.01 -19.85
C ILE A 4 18.05 23.09 -18.94
N ASP A 5 19.34 23.38 -18.75
CA ASP A 5 20.20 22.63 -17.83
C ASP A 5 19.61 22.63 -16.41
N LEU A 6 19.17 23.79 -15.92
CA LEU A 6 18.58 23.93 -14.57
C LEU A 6 17.26 23.15 -14.42
N ALA A 7 16.42 23.17 -15.45
CA ALA A 7 15.16 22.43 -15.45
C ALA A 7 15.41 20.92 -15.39
N GLN A 8 16.37 20.42 -16.17
CA GLN A 8 16.76 19.01 -16.19
C GLN A 8 17.29 18.54 -14.83
N GLU A 9 18.19 19.31 -14.20
CA GLU A 9 18.70 18.99 -12.86
C GLU A 9 17.60 18.94 -11.82
N SER A 10 16.63 19.87 -11.90
CA SER A 10 15.49 19.88 -10.98
C SER A 10 14.62 18.63 -11.14
N GLU A 11 14.33 18.22 -12.38
CA GLU A 11 13.56 17.02 -12.67
C GLU A 11 14.28 15.76 -12.15
N GLU A 12 15.58 15.64 -12.43
CA GLU A 12 16.40 14.52 -11.97
C GLU A 12 16.41 14.44 -10.44
N PHE A 13 16.52 15.59 -9.77
CA PHE A 13 16.47 15.66 -8.31
C PHE A 13 15.13 15.16 -7.76
N PHE A 14 14.00 15.67 -8.26
CA PHE A 14 12.67 15.25 -7.80
C PHE A 14 12.41 13.77 -8.09
N ARG A 15 12.87 13.27 -9.24
CA ARG A 15 12.81 11.86 -9.60
C ARG A 15 13.58 11.00 -8.60
N GLN A 16 14.83 11.35 -8.27
CA GLN A 16 15.65 10.61 -7.30
C GLN A 16 15.02 10.62 -5.90
N VAL A 17 14.49 11.76 -5.44
CA VAL A 17 13.81 11.86 -4.14
C VAL A 17 12.57 10.97 -4.08
N SER A 18 11.75 10.97 -5.14
CA SER A 18 10.57 10.13 -5.25
C SER A 18 10.92 8.64 -5.21
N LEU A 19 11.91 8.21 -6.01
CA LEU A 19 12.39 6.83 -6.03
C LEU A 19 12.89 6.41 -4.65
N ARG A 20 13.74 7.23 -4.03
CA ARG A 20 14.28 6.94 -2.69
C ARG A 20 13.17 6.75 -1.67
N LYS A 21 12.15 7.62 -1.66
CA LYS A 21 11.00 7.51 -0.74
C LYS A 21 10.16 6.25 -1.01
N HIS A 22 9.88 5.95 -2.28
CA HIS A 22 9.11 4.77 -2.67
C HIS A 22 9.80 3.47 -2.27
N TYR A 23 11.12 3.39 -2.41
CA TYR A 23 11.90 2.19 -2.09
C TYR A 23 12.43 2.13 -0.65
N ALA A 24 12.38 3.23 0.13
CA ALA A 24 12.86 3.25 1.53
C ALA A 24 12.17 2.21 2.43
N GLY A 25 10.90 1.87 2.16
CA GLY A 25 10.15 0.83 2.88
C GLY A 25 10.31 -0.59 2.33
N LYS A 26 10.96 -0.76 1.17
CA LYS A 26 11.28 -2.07 0.56
C LYS A 26 12.73 -2.46 0.86
N ARG A 27 13.17 -2.41 2.13
CA ARG A 27 14.46 -3.01 2.54
C ARG A 27 14.50 -4.51 2.30
N ASP A 28 13.33 -5.13 2.12
CA ASP A 28 13.18 -6.53 1.74
C ASP A 28 12.82 -6.64 0.24
N ASN A 29 13.83 -6.67 -0.61
CA ASN A 29 13.84 -7.36 -1.91
C ASN A 29 15.27 -7.22 -2.43
N PHE A 30 16.14 -8.23 -2.29
CA PHE A 30 16.19 -9.27 -3.32
C PHE A 30 16.84 -10.61 -2.90
N LEU A 31 17.33 -10.78 -1.65
CA LEU A 31 17.99 -12.02 -1.19
C LEU A 31 17.68 -12.35 0.28
N GLY A 32 16.41 -12.18 0.70
CA GLY A 32 15.96 -12.49 2.07
C GLY A 32 15.19 -13.81 2.11
N SER A 33 15.69 -14.78 2.88
CA SER A 33 15.09 -16.10 3.07
C SER A 33 13.67 -16.02 3.60
N GLU A 34 12.84 -16.98 3.19
CA GLU A 34 11.40 -17.09 3.46
C GLU A 34 11.07 -17.09 4.97
N GLU A 35 12.06 -17.40 5.80
CA GLU A 35 12.02 -17.55 7.26
C GLU A 35 12.10 -16.22 8.05
N SER A 36 12.44 -15.12 7.38
CA SER A 36 12.65 -13.80 8.01
C SER A 36 11.51 -12.79 7.79
N ARG A 37 10.42 -13.22 7.15
CA ARG A 37 9.18 -12.42 7.07
C ARG A 37 8.62 -12.25 8.48
N SER A 38 8.99 -11.17 9.18
CA SER A 38 8.22 -10.69 10.33
C SER A 38 6.76 -10.71 9.91
N PRO A 39 5.88 -11.47 10.60
CA PRO A 39 4.46 -11.42 10.29
C PRO A 39 4.05 -9.97 10.55
N GLY A 40 3.87 -9.21 9.47
CA GLY A 40 3.42 -7.84 9.55
C GLY A 40 2.20 -7.81 10.47
N PHE A 41 1.99 -6.70 11.17
CA PHE A 41 0.85 -6.51 12.05
C PHE A 41 -0.45 -6.61 11.23
N HIS A 42 -0.90 -7.84 11.01
CA HIS A 42 -2.17 -8.18 10.44
C HIS A 42 -3.16 -7.97 11.58
N PRO A 43 -4.05 -6.96 11.52
CA PRO A 43 -5.08 -6.81 12.54
C PRO A 43 -5.83 -8.15 12.65
N LYS A 44 -6.16 -8.58 13.88
CA LYS A 44 -6.95 -9.81 14.11
C LYS A 44 -8.15 -9.82 13.14
N GLY A 45 -8.26 -10.83 12.28
CA GLY A 45 -9.19 -10.82 11.13
C GLY A 45 -8.51 -10.84 9.75
N ALA A 46 -7.25 -10.42 9.62
CA ALA A 46 -6.59 -10.25 8.34
C ALA A 46 -5.80 -11.51 7.91
N GLY A 47 -6.51 -12.49 7.35
CA GLY A 47 -5.95 -13.68 6.74
C GLY A 47 -6.97 -14.42 5.86
N PRO A 48 -6.54 -15.35 4.99
CA PRO A 48 -7.47 -16.23 4.30
C PRO A 48 -8.20 -17.12 5.32
N GLY A 49 -9.53 -17.09 5.34
CA GLY A 49 -10.37 -17.98 6.16
C GLY A 49 -11.27 -17.30 7.20
N GLU A 50 -11.06 -16.04 7.56
CA GLU A 50 -11.94 -15.31 8.48
C GLU A 50 -12.89 -14.37 7.74
N ARG A 51 -14.19 -14.43 8.08
CA ARG A 51 -15.21 -13.48 7.60
C ARG A 51 -14.86 -12.08 8.10
N ARG A 52 -14.21 -11.30 7.25
CA ARG A 52 -13.79 -9.94 7.57
C ARG A 52 -14.98 -8.99 7.52
N ARG A 53 -15.13 -8.19 8.57
CA ARG A 53 -16.04 -7.06 8.61
C ARG A 53 -15.30 -5.77 8.28
N CYS A 54 -15.94 -4.89 7.53
CA CYS A 54 -15.46 -3.56 7.22
C CYS A 54 -15.27 -2.76 8.52
N ILE A 55 -14.15 -2.07 8.67
CA ILE A 55 -13.88 -1.25 9.86
C ILE A 55 -14.77 -0.01 9.98
N ASP A 56 -15.36 0.46 8.88
CA ASP A 56 -16.16 1.68 8.87
C ASP A 56 -17.67 1.37 9.00
N CYS A 57 -18.20 0.44 8.19
CA CYS A 57 -19.63 0.12 8.20
C CYS A 57 -20.00 -1.18 8.94
N GLY A 58 -19.02 -2.03 9.31
CA GLY A 58 -19.27 -3.29 9.99
C GLY A 58 -19.81 -4.43 9.10
N GLU A 59 -20.12 -4.17 7.83
CA GLU A 59 -20.61 -5.19 6.89
C GLU A 59 -19.52 -6.21 6.51
N GLU A 60 -19.94 -7.41 6.09
CA GLU A 60 -19.00 -8.42 5.60
C GLU A 60 -18.32 -7.96 4.30
N ILE A 61 -16.99 -8.06 4.25
CA ILE A 61 -16.21 -7.76 3.04
C ILE A 61 -16.40 -8.92 2.06
N GLY A 62 -16.92 -8.62 0.88
CA GLY A 62 -17.21 -9.63 -0.14
C GLY A 62 -16.01 -10.51 -0.48
N ALA A 63 -16.26 -11.81 -0.68
CA ALA A 63 -15.21 -12.80 -0.92
C ALA A 63 -14.29 -12.44 -2.10
N ALA A 64 -14.85 -11.95 -3.21
CA ALA A 64 -14.09 -11.48 -4.38
C ALA A 64 -13.08 -10.37 -4.03
N ARG A 65 -13.42 -9.49 -3.07
CA ARG A 65 -12.52 -8.44 -2.60
C ARG A 65 -11.37 -9.01 -1.76
N LEU A 66 -11.66 -10.02 -0.93
CA LEU A 66 -10.66 -10.68 -0.12
C LEU A 66 -9.73 -11.58 -0.93
N GLU A 67 -10.22 -12.14 -2.03
CA GLU A 67 -9.43 -12.90 -2.98
C GLU A 67 -8.46 -11.99 -3.75
N ALA A 68 -8.95 -10.88 -4.29
CA ALA A 68 -8.11 -9.90 -5.00
C ALA A 68 -7.13 -9.18 -4.06
N VAL A 69 -7.57 -8.85 -2.84
CA VAL A 69 -6.75 -8.15 -1.84
C VAL A 69 -6.89 -8.84 -0.48
N PRO A 70 -6.06 -9.85 -0.19
CA PRO A 70 -6.10 -10.59 1.07
C PRO A 70 -5.79 -9.76 2.32
N LYS A 71 -5.42 -8.49 2.19
CA LYS A 71 -5.19 -7.56 3.31
C LYS A 71 -6.25 -6.45 3.39
N ALA A 72 -7.36 -6.56 2.66
CA ALA A 72 -8.44 -5.58 2.71
C ALA A 72 -9.05 -5.48 4.13
N ILE A 73 -9.26 -4.24 4.58
CA ILE A 73 -9.87 -3.91 5.88
C ILE A 73 -11.20 -3.13 5.73
N ARG A 74 -11.53 -2.70 4.51
CA ARG A 74 -12.77 -1.97 4.17
C ARG A 74 -13.52 -2.67 3.03
N CYS A 75 -14.83 -2.49 2.99
CA CYS A 75 -15.64 -2.82 1.82
C CYS A 75 -15.33 -1.86 0.66
N VAL A 76 -15.81 -2.17 -0.55
CA VAL A 76 -15.52 -1.38 -1.76
C VAL A 76 -16.09 0.04 -1.66
N GLU A 77 -17.29 0.20 -1.11
CA GLU A 77 -17.94 1.51 -0.98
C GLU A 77 -17.22 2.42 0.02
N CYS A 78 -16.96 1.95 1.25
CA CYS A 78 -16.19 2.73 2.23
C CYS A 78 -14.76 3.03 1.74
N GLN A 79 -14.14 2.11 0.99
CA GLN A 79 -12.84 2.36 0.38
C GLN A 79 -12.92 3.49 -0.66
N ARG A 80 -13.93 3.49 -1.54
CA ARG A 80 -14.13 4.57 -2.53
C ARG A 80 -14.38 5.92 -1.87
N GLU A 81 -15.17 5.96 -0.81
CA GLU A 81 -15.42 7.19 -0.06
C GLU A 81 -14.15 7.72 0.62
N LYS A 82 -13.35 6.83 1.20
CA LYS A 82 -12.07 7.18 1.84
C LYS A 82 -11.08 7.75 0.82
N GLU A 83 -10.95 7.12 -0.34
CA GLU A 83 -10.08 7.58 -1.42
C GLU A 83 -10.57 8.92 -2.00
N ARG A 84 -11.89 9.11 -2.15
CA ARG A 84 -12.47 10.37 -2.63
C ARG A 84 -12.23 11.53 -1.67
N THR A 85 -12.32 11.28 -0.36
CA THR A 85 -12.16 12.32 0.66
C THR A 85 -10.69 12.59 1.02
N GLY A 86 -9.76 11.70 0.64
CA GLY A 86 -8.32 11.86 0.81
C GLY A 86 -7.85 11.97 2.27
N LYS A 87 -8.74 11.72 3.23
CA LYS A 87 -8.49 11.81 4.67
C LYS A 87 -8.31 10.43 5.26
#